data_AF-A0A9E3DX58-F1
#
_entry.id   AF-A0A9E3DX58-F1
#
_cell.length_a   1.000
_cell.length_b   1.000
_cell.length_c   1.000
_cell.angle_alpha   90.00
_cell.angle_beta   90.00
_cell.angle_gamma   90.00
#
_symmetry.space_group_name_H-M   'P 1'
#
loop_
_entity.id
_entity.type
_entity.pdbx_description
1 polymer ?
#
loop_
_entity_poly.entity_id
_entity_poly.type
_entity_poly.pdbx_seq_one_letter_code
_entity_poly.pdbx_strand_id
1 'polypeptide(L)' 'AAASWDSVIFDIGRESLVRIPTLEPLRGTKAHVGALLEAANTAEELVDALTRG' A
#
# COMPACT_ATOMS: atom_id res chain seq x y z
N ALA A 1 4.08 -10.41 6.67
CA ALA A 1 3.81 -9.71 5.40
C ALA A 1 3.67 -10.72 4.25
N ALA A 2 2.86 -10.41 3.23
CA ALA A 2 2.64 -11.27 2.05
C ALA A 2 2.21 -10.42 0.83
N ALA A 3 2.33 -10.95 -0.39
CA ALA A 3 1.89 -10.30 -1.61
C ALA A 3 1.34 -11.31 -2.63
N SER A 4 0.38 -10.87 -3.43
CA SER A 4 -0.22 -11.57 -4.58
C SER A 4 -0.45 -10.58 -5.73
N TRP A 5 -0.95 -11.06 -6.87
CA TRP A 5 -1.29 -10.18 -8.01
C TRP A 5 -2.40 -9.18 -7.66
N ASP A 6 -3.32 -9.58 -6.80
CA ASP A 6 -4.51 -8.82 -6.42
C ASP A 6 -4.37 -8.09 -5.09
N SER A 7 -3.27 -8.28 -4.33
CA SER A 7 -3.10 -7.58 -3.06
C SER A 7 -1.69 -7.60 -2.46
N VAL A 8 -1.45 -6.66 -1.54
CA VAL A 8 -0.29 -6.64 -0.65
C VAL A 8 -0.77 -6.59 0.80
N ILE A 9 -0.16 -7.38 1.67
CA ILE A 9 -0.47 -7.47 3.10
C ILE A 9 0.68 -6.92 3.93
N PHE A 10 0.40 -5.84 4.65
CA PHE A 10 1.31 -5.14 5.54
C PHE A 10 1.13 -5.59 6.98
N ASP A 11 2.26 -5.79 7.65
CA ASP A 11 2.36 -5.91 9.10
C ASP A 11 3.04 -4.65 9.61
N ILE A 12 2.26 -3.77 10.22
CA ILE A 12 2.69 -2.43 10.65
C ILE A 12 2.50 -2.23 12.16
N GLY A 13 2.45 -3.31 12.94
CA GLY A 13 2.29 -3.24 14.39
C GLY A 13 0.89 -2.84 14.88
N ARG A 14 -0.11 -2.82 13.99
CA ARG A 14 -1.53 -2.71 14.35
C ARG A 14 -2.06 -4.06 14.85
N GLU A 15 -3.21 -4.02 15.52
CA GLU A 15 -3.89 -5.22 16.04
C GLU A 15 -4.19 -6.26 14.93
N SER A 16 -4.40 -5.79 13.69
CA SER A 16 -4.63 -6.65 12.52
C SER A 16 -3.73 -6.29 11.35
N LEU A 17 -3.46 -7.27 10.51
CA LEU A 17 -2.74 -7.09 9.25
C LEU A 17 -3.57 -6.22 8.29
N VAL A 18 -2.92 -5.30 7.59
CA VAL A 18 -3.60 -4.42 6.62
C VAL A 18 -3.42 -4.97 5.21
N ARG A 19 -4.54 -5.23 4.53
CA ARG A 19 -4.54 -5.67 3.13
C ARG A 19 -4.88 -4.50 2.21
N ILE A 20 -3.98 -4.22 1.27
CA ILE A 20 -4.18 -3.25 0.21
C ILE A 20 -4.51 -4.00 -1.10
N PRO A 21 -5.70 -3.81 -1.68
CA PRO A 21 -6.07 -4.45 -2.95
C PRO A 21 -5.38 -3.79 -4.15
N THR A 22 -4.94 -4.61 -5.11
CA THR A 22 -4.32 -4.21 -6.39
C THR A 22 -5.10 -4.79 -7.58
N LEU A 23 -6.45 -4.72 -7.52
CA LEU A 23 -7.36 -5.37 -8.48
C LEU A 23 -7.31 -4.78 -9.89
N GLU A 24 -6.89 -3.52 -10.03
CA GLU A 24 -6.84 -2.80 -11.30
C GLU A 24 -5.43 -2.89 -11.90
N PRO A 25 -5.19 -3.69 -12.95
CA PRO A 25 -3.83 -4.02 -13.41
C PRO A 25 -3.00 -2.83 -13.91
N LEU A 26 -3.68 -1.75 -14.31
CA LEU A 26 -3.06 -0.52 -14.79
C LEU A 26 -2.96 0.57 -13.72
N ARG A 27 -3.45 0.33 -12.50
CA ARG A 27 -3.26 1.23 -11.35
C ARG A 27 -2.05 0.82 -10.53
N GLY A 28 -1.60 1.70 -9.63
CA GLY A 28 -0.40 1.43 -8.81
C GLY A 28 0.93 1.56 -9.56
N THR A 29 0.91 2.08 -10.80
CA THR A 29 2.15 2.39 -11.53
C THR A 29 2.91 3.56 -10.90
N LYS A 30 4.17 3.76 -11.30
CA LYS A 30 5.00 4.89 -10.86
C LYS A 30 4.32 6.25 -11.06
N ALA A 31 3.56 6.44 -12.14
CA ALA A 31 2.82 7.68 -12.38
C ALA A 31 1.70 7.90 -11.34
N HIS A 32 1.10 6.82 -10.84
CA HIS A 32 0.03 6.89 -9.84
C HIS A 32 0.56 7.09 -8.41
N VAL A 33 1.57 6.31 -8.02
CA VAL A 33 1.97 6.20 -6.61
C VAL A 33 3.43 6.53 -6.34
N GLY A 34 4.22 6.88 -7.37
CA GLY A 34 5.66 7.12 -7.22
C GLY A 34 5.96 8.22 -6.22
N ALA A 35 5.33 9.40 -6.36
CA ALA A 35 5.53 10.50 -5.41
C ALA A 35 5.10 10.14 -3.98
N LEU A 36 4.05 9.32 -3.83
CA LEU A 36 3.56 8.85 -2.55
C LEU A 36 4.52 7.85 -1.89
N LEU A 37 5.13 6.95 -2.68
CA LEU A 37 6.17 6.04 -2.20
C LEU A 37 7.43 6.79 -1.76
N GLU A 38 7.87 7.80 -2.52
CA GLU A 38 9.04 8.61 -2.17
C GLU A 38 8.81 9.48 -0.92
N ALA A 39 7.57 9.90 -0.66
CA ALA A 39 7.24 10.75 0.48
C ALA A 39 7.03 9.98 1.80
N ALA A 40 6.72 8.68 1.74
CA ALA A 40 6.48 7.86 2.92
C ALA A 40 7.80 7.32 3.49
N ASN A 41 8.09 7.62 4.75
CA ASN A 41 9.29 7.15 5.44
C ASN A 41 9.07 5.81 6.14
N THR A 42 7.81 5.41 6.33
CA THR A 42 7.42 4.15 6.97
C THR A 42 6.32 3.44 6.19
N ALA A 43 6.22 2.12 6.37
CA ALA A 43 5.13 1.33 5.83
C ALA A 43 3.77 1.76 6.41
N GLU A 44 3.73 2.23 7.65
CA GLU A 44 2.52 2.79 8.26
C GLU A 44 2.07 4.08 7.57
N GLU A 45 2.99 5.02 7.34
CA GLU A 45 2.71 6.27 6.60
C GLU A 45 2.16 5.99 5.20
N LEU A 46 2.78 5.02 4.51
CA LEU A 46 2.35 4.56 3.19
C LEU A 46 0.92 4.01 3.22
N VAL A 47 0.64 3.09 4.15
CA VAL A 47 -0.68 2.47 4.31
C VAL A 47 -1.73 3.51 4.65
N ASP A 48 -1.44 4.44 5.55
CA ASP A 48 -2.35 5.53 5.90
C ASP A 48 -2.60 6.47 4.72
N ALA A 49 -1.61 6.72 3.86
CA ALA A 49 -1.80 7.52 2.66
C ALA A 49 -2.66 6.81 1.60
N LEU A 50 -2.56 5.49 1.48
CA LEU A 50 -3.35 4.69 0.52
C LEU A 50 -4.78 4.44 0.96
N THR A 51 -5.04 4.47 2.27
CA THR A 51 -6.36 4.19 2.87
C THR A 51 -7.12 5.45 3.30
N ARG A 52 -6.50 6.63 3.21
CA ARG A 52 -7.18 7.93 3.31
C ARG A 52 -8.04 8.16 2.05
N GLY A 53 -9.18 7.50 1.99
CA GLY A 53 -10.21 7.62 0.96
C GLY A 53 -11.59 7.38 1.54
#